data_AF-A0A417WDZ1-F1
#
_entry.id   AF-A0A417WDZ1-F1
#
_cell.length_a   1.000
_cell.length_b   1.000
_cell.length_c   1.000
_cell.angle_alpha   90.00
_cell.angle_beta   90.00
_cell.angle_gamma   90.00
#
_symmetry.space_group_name_H-M   'P 1'
#
loop_
_entity.id
_entity.type
_entity.pdbx_description
1 polymer ?
#
loop_
_entity_poly.entity_id
_entity_poly.type
_entity_poly.pdbx_seq_one_letter_code
_entity_poly.pdbx_strand_id
1 'polypeptide(L)'
;RNTGDCNTGNRNTGNRNTGDWNTGDWNKSSFNTGCFNTEEQKIMLFNKPSDMTYSEWLGSDARYLLNQIPKDVVEWVYEEDMTDAEKAAHPTYETTGGYLKVLDESECGQLWWGSLSDRRKEIIKAIPNFDAEIFFQCTGVRVDE
;
A
#
# COMPACT_ATOMS: atom_id res chain seq x y z
N ARG A 1 -4.95 -10.78 -18.26
CA ARG A 1 -4.44 -11.76 -19.26
C ARG A 1 -3.72 -12.86 -18.51
N ASN A 2 -3.94 -14.13 -18.87
CA ASN A 2 -3.19 -15.26 -18.31
C ASN A 2 -1.85 -15.42 -19.03
N THR A 3 -0.86 -15.95 -18.33
CA THR A 3 0.49 -16.28 -18.82
C THR A 3 0.73 -17.77 -18.60
N GLY A 4 1.02 -18.52 -19.68
CA GLY A 4 1.11 -19.98 -19.67
C GLY A 4 -0.16 -20.67 -20.18
N ASP A 5 -0.22 -22.01 -20.06
CA ASP A 5 -1.16 -22.83 -20.83
C ASP A 5 -2.37 -23.32 -20.03
N CYS A 6 -3.52 -23.42 -20.70
CA CYS A 6 -4.74 -24.04 -20.18
C CYS A 6 -5.29 -23.44 -18.86
N ASN A 7 -5.05 -22.16 -18.61
CA ASN A 7 -5.62 -21.46 -17.46
C ASN A 7 -7.05 -20.97 -17.72
N THR A 8 -7.96 -21.16 -16.77
CA THR A 8 -9.33 -20.66 -16.78
C THR A 8 -9.49 -19.57 -15.72
N GLY A 9 -10.02 -18.40 -16.11
CA GLY A 9 -10.09 -17.19 -15.28
C GLY A 9 -9.11 -16.11 -15.73
N ASN A 10 -8.72 -15.21 -14.83
CA ASN A 10 -7.96 -14.00 -15.13
C ASN A 10 -6.64 -13.90 -14.35
N ARG A 11 -5.59 -13.46 -15.04
CA ARG A 11 -4.27 -13.10 -14.46
C ARG A 11 -3.57 -14.26 -13.73
N ASN A 12 -3.78 -15.49 -14.21
CA ASN A 12 -3.02 -16.66 -13.77
C ASN A 12 -1.66 -16.74 -14.48
N THR A 13 -0.62 -17.16 -13.77
CA THR A 13 0.73 -17.45 -14.28
C THR A 13 1.07 -18.93 -14.03
N GLY A 14 1.43 -19.67 -15.07
CA GLY A 14 1.72 -21.12 -15.00
C GLY A 14 0.71 -21.94 -15.79
N ASN A 15 0.43 -23.19 -15.41
CA ASN A 15 -0.41 -24.10 -16.21
C ASN A 15 -1.62 -24.67 -15.45
N ARG A 16 -2.74 -24.80 -16.17
CA ARG A 16 -3.95 -25.54 -15.73
C ARG A 16 -4.58 -25.03 -14.43
N ASN A 17 -4.40 -23.75 -14.12
CA ASN A 17 -5.09 -23.10 -13.01
C ASN A 17 -6.55 -22.79 -13.37
N THR A 18 -7.43 -22.84 -12.38
CA THR A 18 -8.83 -22.44 -12.45
C THR A 18 -9.12 -21.49 -11.29
N GLY A 19 -9.61 -20.29 -11.60
CA GLY A 19 -9.74 -19.18 -10.66
C GLY A 19 -8.98 -17.95 -11.16
N ASP A 20 -8.82 -16.94 -10.31
CA ASP A 20 -8.12 -15.71 -10.67
C ASP A 20 -6.81 -15.55 -9.88
N TRP A 21 -5.80 -14.93 -10.48
CA TRP A 21 -4.57 -14.51 -9.79
C TRP A 21 -3.71 -15.63 -9.16
N ASN A 22 -3.72 -16.83 -9.74
CA ASN A 22 -2.83 -17.91 -9.28
C ASN A 22 -1.45 -17.84 -9.93
N THR A 23 -0.42 -18.24 -9.18
CA THR A 23 0.95 -18.46 -9.67
C THR A 23 1.38 -19.90 -9.38
N GLY A 24 1.73 -20.66 -10.41
CA GLY A 24 2.12 -22.07 -10.32
C GLY A 24 1.20 -22.97 -11.15
N ASP A 25 1.03 -24.23 -10.77
CA ASP A 25 0.31 -25.21 -11.59
C ASP A 25 -0.86 -25.87 -10.85
N TRP A 26 -1.96 -26.11 -11.57
CA TRP A 26 -3.08 -26.93 -11.10
C TRP A 26 -3.85 -26.39 -9.88
N ASN A 27 -3.85 -25.09 -9.63
CA ASN A 27 -4.67 -24.49 -8.58
C ASN A 27 -6.15 -24.41 -9.02
N LYS A 28 -7.09 -24.64 -8.10
CA LYS A 28 -8.55 -24.65 -8.33
C LYS A 28 -9.33 -23.62 -7.51
N SER A 29 -8.63 -22.69 -6.87
CA SER A 29 -9.17 -21.50 -6.19
C SER A 29 -8.45 -20.25 -6.72
N SER A 30 -8.68 -19.07 -6.15
CA SER A 30 -8.01 -17.81 -6.50
C SER A 30 -6.86 -17.47 -5.54
N PHE A 31 -5.99 -16.55 -5.96
CA PHE A 31 -4.91 -15.96 -5.14
C PHE A 31 -3.88 -16.94 -4.56
N ASN A 32 -3.67 -18.11 -5.19
CA ASN A 32 -2.72 -19.10 -4.71
C ASN A 32 -1.34 -18.96 -5.34
N THR A 33 -0.30 -19.26 -4.55
CA THR A 33 1.06 -19.50 -5.03
C THR A 33 1.48 -20.94 -4.74
N GLY A 34 1.94 -21.67 -5.75
CA GLY A 34 2.37 -23.06 -5.65
C GLY A 34 1.52 -24.00 -6.50
N CYS A 35 1.46 -25.28 -6.11
CA CYS A 35 0.81 -26.31 -6.91
C CYS A 35 -0.28 -27.06 -6.14
N PHE A 36 -1.33 -27.47 -6.86
CA PHE A 36 -2.41 -28.33 -6.34
C PHE A 36 -3.23 -27.75 -5.16
N ASN A 37 -3.42 -26.43 -5.10
CA ASN A 37 -4.29 -25.81 -4.09
C ASN A 37 -5.76 -25.86 -4.53
N THR A 38 -6.67 -26.29 -3.64
CA THR A 38 -8.12 -26.31 -3.90
C THR A 38 -8.90 -25.24 -3.14
N GLU A 39 -8.27 -24.61 -2.15
CA GLU A 39 -8.81 -23.52 -1.35
C GLU A 39 -7.91 -22.28 -1.49
N GLU A 40 -8.41 -21.11 -1.12
CA GLU A 40 -7.58 -19.90 -1.10
C GLU A 40 -6.57 -19.96 0.05
N GLN A 41 -5.30 -19.72 -0.27
CA GLN A 41 -4.22 -19.69 0.71
C GLN A 41 -4.37 -18.53 1.69
N LYS A 42 -4.02 -18.81 2.95
CA LYS A 42 -3.85 -17.80 3.98
C LYS A 42 -2.60 -16.96 3.71
N ILE A 43 -2.69 -15.66 3.99
CA ILE A 43 -1.60 -14.72 3.74
C ILE A 43 -0.73 -14.50 4.97
N MET A 44 0.50 -14.04 4.71
CA MET A 44 1.40 -13.53 5.73
C MET A 44 1.07 -12.05 5.98
N LEU A 45 0.96 -11.68 7.25
CA LEU A 45 0.84 -10.29 7.68
C LEU A 45 1.89 -10.05 8.74
N PHE A 46 2.66 -8.96 8.60
CA PHE A 46 3.76 -8.60 9.50
C PHE A 46 4.76 -9.74 9.70
N ASN A 47 5.19 -10.35 8.59
CA ASN A 47 6.15 -11.46 8.52
C ASN A 47 5.75 -12.71 9.33
N LYS A 48 4.46 -12.85 9.69
CA LYS A 48 3.92 -14.00 10.42
C LYS A 48 2.70 -14.59 9.70
N PRO A 49 2.45 -15.91 9.83
CA PRO A 49 1.24 -16.52 9.30
C PRO A 49 0.01 -15.88 9.94
N SER A 50 -1.04 -15.66 9.13
CA SER A 50 -2.34 -15.19 9.61
C SER A 50 -3.42 -16.19 9.21
N ASP A 51 -4.60 -16.09 9.82
CA ASP A 51 -5.78 -16.85 9.39
C ASP A 51 -6.56 -16.18 8.25
N MET A 52 -6.11 -15.00 7.81
CA MET A 52 -6.76 -14.19 6.80
C MET A 52 -6.36 -14.65 5.39
N THR A 53 -7.32 -14.66 4.47
CA THR A 53 -7.12 -14.86 3.02
C THR A 53 -6.85 -13.53 2.31
N TYR A 54 -6.37 -13.57 1.07
CA TYR A 54 -6.13 -12.33 0.32
C TYR A 54 -7.43 -11.63 -0.08
N SER A 55 -8.49 -12.40 -0.38
CA SER A 55 -9.84 -11.90 -0.62
C SER A 55 -10.39 -11.13 0.58
N GLU A 56 -10.24 -11.66 1.80
CA GLU A 56 -10.65 -10.98 3.03
C GLU A 56 -9.84 -9.70 3.25
N TRP A 57 -8.52 -9.73 2.99
CA TRP A 57 -7.69 -8.54 3.06
C TRP A 57 -8.15 -7.46 2.06
N LEU A 58 -8.41 -7.83 0.80
CA LEU A 58 -8.93 -6.91 -0.22
C LEU A 58 -10.26 -6.27 0.18
N GLY A 59 -11.14 -7.03 0.84
CA GLY A 59 -12.43 -6.56 1.33
C GLY A 59 -12.38 -5.86 2.69
N SER A 60 -11.21 -5.74 3.33
CA SER A 60 -11.10 -5.21 4.70
C SER A 60 -11.14 -3.68 4.76
N ASP A 61 -11.74 -3.14 5.81
CA ASP A 61 -11.72 -1.70 6.12
C ASP A 61 -10.28 -1.18 6.28
N ALA A 62 -9.39 -1.99 6.87
CA ALA A 62 -7.99 -1.65 7.04
C ALA A 62 -7.30 -1.41 5.68
N ARG A 63 -7.49 -2.31 4.70
CA ARG A 63 -6.95 -2.14 3.35
C ARG A 63 -7.49 -0.89 2.68
N TYR A 64 -8.79 -0.64 2.83
CA TYR A 64 -9.45 0.55 2.28
C TYR A 64 -8.88 1.85 2.86
N LEU A 65 -8.65 1.91 4.17
CA LEU A 65 -8.02 3.04 4.83
C LEU A 65 -6.59 3.25 4.35
N LEU A 66 -5.77 2.20 4.32
CA LEU A 66 -4.37 2.29 3.90
C LEU A 66 -4.19 2.73 2.44
N ASN A 67 -5.17 2.47 1.57
CA ASN A 67 -5.17 2.98 0.19
C ASN A 67 -5.39 4.49 0.08
N GLN A 68 -5.78 5.16 1.18
CA GLN A 68 -5.95 6.61 1.22
C GLN A 68 -4.68 7.33 1.68
N ILE A 69 -3.61 6.59 2.03
CA ILE A 69 -2.31 7.19 2.32
C ILE A 69 -1.86 7.94 1.05
N PRO A 70 -1.61 9.26 1.13
CA PRO A 70 -1.14 10.03 -0.02
C PRO A 70 0.24 9.52 -0.48
N LYS A 71 0.41 9.24 -1.77
CA LYS A 71 1.68 8.71 -2.33
C LYS A 71 2.44 9.67 -3.24
N ASP A 72 1.86 10.83 -3.56
CA ASP A 72 2.44 11.79 -4.51
C ASP A 72 2.05 13.22 -4.11
N VAL A 73 2.36 13.64 -2.88
CA VAL A 73 2.00 14.99 -2.45
C VAL A 73 3.06 15.97 -2.92
N VAL A 74 2.68 16.72 -3.93
CA VAL A 74 3.36 17.93 -4.34
C VAL A 74 2.67 19.12 -3.68
N GLU A 75 3.41 19.88 -2.88
CA GLU A 75 2.94 21.12 -2.27
C GLU A 75 3.45 22.32 -3.08
N TRP A 76 2.60 23.32 -3.29
CA TRP A 76 3.03 24.58 -3.89
C TRP A 76 3.54 25.50 -2.78
N VAL A 77 4.83 25.84 -2.81
CA VAL A 77 5.45 26.78 -1.86
C VAL A 77 5.53 28.13 -2.53
N TYR A 78 4.86 29.13 -1.95
CA TYR A 78 4.88 30.51 -2.43
C TYR A 78 6.21 31.19 -2.10
N GLU A 79 6.65 32.13 -2.94
CA GLU A 79 7.91 32.88 -2.77
C GLU A 79 8.09 33.48 -1.37
N GLU A 80 6.98 33.90 -0.75
CA GLU A 80 6.95 34.49 0.60
C GLU A 80 7.32 33.49 1.70
N ASP A 81 7.07 32.20 1.46
CA ASP A 81 7.33 31.10 2.41
C ASP A 81 8.63 30.32 2.09
N MET A 82 9.30 30.64 0.97
CA MET A 82 10.54 29.97 0.57
C MET A 82 11.74 30.37 1.43
N THR A 83 12.51 29.38 1.86
CA THR A 83 13.82 29.59 2.51
C THR A 83 14.90 30.03 1.52
N ASP A 84 15.98 30.64 2.01
CA ASP A 84 17.12 31.08 1.17
C ASP A 84 17.75 29.91 0.38
N ALA A 85 17.77 28.71 0.96
CA ALA A 85 18.26 27.50 0.29
C ALA A 85 17.33 27.04 -0.85
N GLU A 86 16.01 27.10 -0.63
CA GLU A 86 15.01 26.78 -1.66
C GLU A 86 15.04 27.81 -2.80
N LYS A 87 15.24 29.10 -2.50
CA LYS A 87 15.43 30.17 -3.49
C LYS A 87 16.69 29.96 -4.33
N ALA A 88 17.79 29.53 -3.71
CA ALA A 88 19.02 29.20 -4.42
C ALA A 88 18.87 27.95 -5.33
N ALA A 89 18.09 26.95 -4.92
CA ALA A 89 17.85 25.74 -5.68
C ALA A 89 16.85 25.93 -6.85
N HIS A 90 15.93 26.88 -6.72
CA HIS A 90 14.84 27.13 -7.68
C HIS A 90 14.82 28.57 -8.20
N PRO A 91 15.87 29.07 -8.89
CA PRO A 91 16.03 30.49 -9.24
C PRO A 91 14.92 31.05 -10.16
N THR A 92 14.06 30.21 -10.73
CA THR A 92 12.89 30.64 -11.49
C THR A 92 11.74 31.15 -10.61
N TYR A 93 11.82 31.00 -9.28
CA TYR A 93 10.74 31.34 -8.35
C TYR A 93 10.23 32.77 -8.49
N GLU A 94 11.09 33.74 -8.84
CA GLU A 94 10.72 35.16 -9.03
C GLU A 94 9.75 35.38 -10.20
N THR A 95 9.80 34.50 -11.20
CA THR A 95 8.91 34.55 -12.37
C THR A 95 7.68 33.67 -12.21
N THR A 96 7.78 32.59 -11.43
CA THR A 96 6.69 31.64 -11.18
C THR A 96 5.88 31.95 -9.91
N GLY A 97 6.36 32.84 -9.03
CA GLY A 97 5.75 33.18 -7.74
C GLY A 97 5.93 32.12 -6.65
N GLY A 98 6.83 31.16 -6.85
CA GLY A 98 7.00 29.98 -6.00
C GLY A 98 7.49 28.76 -6.76
N TYR A 99 7.46 27.59 -6.12
CA TYR A 99 7.83 26.33 -6.76
C TYR A 99 7.02 25.15 -6.21
N LEU A 100 7.02 24.05 -6.97
CA LEU A 100 6.38 22.81 -6.58
C LEU A 100 7.36 21.95 -5.77
N LYS A 101 7.13 21.80 -4.47
CA LYS A 101 7.91 20.96 -3.56
C LYS A 101 7.31 19.57 -3.52
N VAL A 102 8.10 18.56 -3.87
CA VAL A 102 7.74 17.16 -3.61
C VAL A 102 7.94 16.95 -2.11
N LEU A 103 6.84 16.74 -1.37
CA LEU A 103 6.93 16.39 0.05
C LEU A 103 7.50 14.98 0.19
N ASP A 104 8.23 14.75 1.28
CA ASP A 104 8.65 13.40 1.62
C ASP A 104 7.39 12.56 1.91
N GLU A 105 7.33 11.35 1.34
CA GLU A 105 6.18 10.44 1.49
C GLU A 105 5.89 10.17 2.98
N SER A 106 6.92 10.23 3.83
CA SER A 106 6.82 10.04 5.28
C SER A 106 6.04 11.14 6.00
N GLU A 107 6.23 12.42 5.65
CA GLU A 107 5.52 13.56 6.26
C GLU A 107 4.02 13.52 5.92
N CYS A 108 3.70 13.17 4.68
CA CYS A 108 2.32 13.06 4.22
C CYS A 108 1.57 11.90 4.87
N GLY A 109 2.26 10.77 5.05
CA GLY A 109 1.74 9.63 5.79
C GLY A 109 1.43 9.99 7.24
N GLN A 110 2.31 10.73 7.91
CA GLN A 110 2.12 11.11 9.31
C GLN A 110 0.96 12.10 9.49
N LEU A 111 0.83 13.09 8.60
CA LEU A 111 -0.32 14.01 8.58
C LEU A 111 -1.64 13.27 8.34
N TRP A 112 -1.66 12.33 7.39
CA TRP A 112 -2.82 11.46 7.15
C TRP A 112 -3.19 10.68 8.42
N TRP A 113 -2.21 10.05 9.06
CA TRP A 113 -2.44 9.30 10.30
C TRP A 113 -2.98 10.17 11.43
N GLY A 114 -2.42 11.38 11.61
CA GLY A 114 -2.90 12.36 12.57
C GLY A 114 -4.35 12.79 12.33
N SER A 115 -4.79 12.86 11.07
CA SER A 115 -6.15 13.22 10.69
C SER A 115 -7.20 12.12 10.93
N LEU A 116 -6.78 10.87 11.14
CA LEU A 116 -7.70 9.75 11.37
C LEU A 116 -8.32 9.82 12.77
N SER A 117 -9.61 9.46 12.85
CA SER A 117 -10.26 9.22 14.13
C SER A 117 -9.71 7.98 14.84
N ASP A 118 -9.84 7.92 16.16
CA ASP A 118 -9.35 6.80 16.98
C ASP A 118 -9.91 5.46 16.49
N ARG A 119 -11.20 5.40 16.15
CA ARG A 119 -11.83 4.20 15.57
C ARG A 119 -11.12 3.73 14.29
N ARG A 120 -10.70 4.65 13.41
CA ARG A 120 -9.99 4.28 12.17
C ARG A 120 -8.57 3.78 12.47
N LYS A 121 -7.90 4.40 13.45
CA LYS A 121 -6.60 3.93 13.94
C LYS A 121 -6.71 2.54 14.56
N GLU A 122 -7.75 2.27 15.35
CA GLU A 122 -8.03 0.95 15.93
C GLU A 122 -8.25 -0.13 14.87
N ILE A 123 -8.99 0.17 13.79
CA ILE A 123 -9.17 -0.77 12.65
C ILE A 123 -7.82 -1.18 12.06
N ILE A 124 -6.89 -0.23 11.90
CA ILE A 124 -5.55 -0.51 11.37
C ILE A 124 -4.72 -1.28 12.40
N LYS A 125 -4.78 -0.91 13.68
CA LYS A 125 -4.08 -1.64 14.76
C LYS A 125 -4.64 -3.05 14.99
N ALA A 126 -5.85 -3.34 14.53
CA ALA A 126 -6.50 -4.64 14.61
C ALA A 126 -6.13 -5.60 13.47
N ILE A 127 -5.28 -5.19 12.50
CA ILE A 127 -4.79 -6.10 11.46
C ILE A 127 -4.08 -7.30 12.14
N PRO A 128 -4.30 -8.54 11.69
CA PRO A 128 -3.63 -9.70 12.26
C PRO A 128 -2.11 -9.51 12.29
N ASN A 129 -1.50 -9.87 13.43
CA ASN A 129 -0.06 -9.76 13.67
C ASN A 129 0.50 -8.33 13.66
N PHE A 130 -0.34 -7.29 13.81
CA PHE A 130 0.10 -5.89 13.74
C PHE A 130 1.38 -5.62 14.52
N ASP A 131 2.36 -5.05 13.81
CA ASP A 131 3.66 -4.68 14.34
C ASP A 131 3.97 -3.26 13.88
N ALA A 132 4.08 -2.34 14.85
CA ALA A 132 4.24 -0.91 14.61
C ALA A 132 5.52 -0.57 13.85
N GLU A 133 6.61 -1.30 14.09
CA GLU A 133 7.90 -1.06 13.46
C GLU A 133 7.88 -1.54 12.01
N ILE A 134 7.36 -2.74 11.75
CA ILE A 134 7.17 -3.22 10.37
C ILE A 134 6.17 -2.31 9.62
N PHE A 135 5.12 -1.84 10.29
CA PHE A 135 4.16 -0.89 9.71
C PHE A 135 4.87 0.40 9.27
N PHE A 136 5.69 0.98 10.14
CA PHE A 136 6.50 2.17 9.84
C PHE A 136 7.44 1.91 8.66
N GLN A 137 8.15 0.77 8.64
CA GLN A 137 9.05 0.42 7.54
C GLN A 137 8.32 0.29 6.19
N CYS A 138 7.07 -0.16 6.18
CA CYS A 138 6.29 -0.32 4.95
C CYS A 138 5.54 0.96 4.51
N THR A 139 5.23 1.87 5.43
CA THR A 139 4.31 2.99 5.16
C THR A 139 4.88 4.38 5.47
N GLY A 140 5.99 4.47 6.20
CA GLY A 140 6.54 5.72 6.71
C GLY A 140 5.79 6.31 7.91
N VAL A 141 4.72 5.67 8.39
CA VAL A 141 3.82 6.20 9.44
C VAL A 141 4.18 5.65 10.82
N ARG A 142 4.34 6.54 11.80
CA ARG A 142 4.52 6.19 13.23
C ARG A 142 3.17 6.17 13.96
N VAL A 143 2.90 5.07 14.64
CA VAL A 143 1.60 4.80 15.29
C VAL A 143 1.60 4.95 16.82
N ASP A 144 2.77 5.19 17.41
CA ASP A 144 3.04 5.24 18.85
C ASP A 144 3.23 6.69 19.38
N GLU A 145 2.86 7.69 18.59
CA GLU A 145 2.78 9.11 19.03
C GLU A 145 1.43 9.45 19.68
#